data_AF-A0A8K1UB63-F1
#
_entry.id   AF-A0A8K1UB63-F1
#
_cell.length_a   1.000
_cell.length_b   1.000
_cell.length_c   1.000
_cell.angle_alpha   90.00
_cell.angle_beta   90.00
_cell.angle_gamma   90.00
#
_symmetry.space_group_name_H-M   'P 1'
#
loop_
_entity.id
_entity.type
_entity.pdbx_description
1 polymer ?
#
loop_
_entity_poly.entity_id
_entity_poly.type
_entity_poly.pdbx_seq_one_letter_code
_entity_poly.pdbx_strand_id
1 'polypeptide(L)'
;MKMKSILCLFVLGIALCNVNALTREELDKIQASMLTFIKECSKEYGVSDDELKAVKESGNIEGVEPCLIGCVFRRAGFIDGDGKFLTEKVKELSKKYLSNEEDQNKFDSIADSCASEDAAPEGDPACSRSKQVFQCFAKHRGELNITS
;
A
#
# COMPACT_ATOMS: atom_id res chain seq x y z
N MET A 1 -19.03 44.58 -18.74
CA MET A 1 -19.13 43.11 -18.51
C MET A 1 -17.77 42.46 -18.75
N LYS A 2 -16.95 42.27 -17.70
CA LYS A 2 -15.65 41.56 -17.77
C LYS A 2 -15.55 40.54 -16.61
N MET A 3 -16.62 39.79 -16.38
CA MET A 3 -16.72 38.83 -15.27
C MET A 3 -16.94 37.37 -15.71
N LYS A 4 -16.92 37.09 -17.02
CA LYS A 4 -16.96 35.72 -17.57
C LYS A 4 -15.58 35.13 -17.84
N SER A 5 -14.54 35.96 -17.95
CA SER A 5 -13.18 35.50 -18.28
C SER A 5 -12.40 34.95 -17.09
N ILE A 6 -12.75 35.35 -15.86
CA ILE A 6 -12.08 34.90 -14.63
C ILE A 6 -12.60 33.51 -14.22
N LEU A 7 -13.86 33.19 -14.56
CA LEU A 7 -14.48 31.90 -14.26
C LEU A 7 -13.82 30.73 -15.04
N CYS A 8 -13.25 31.02 -16.22
CA CYS A 8 -12.55 30.00 -17.03
C CYS A 8 -11.13 29.68 -16.52
N LEU A 9 -10.46 30.64 -15.87
CA LEU A 9 -9.11 30.43 -15.30
C LEU A 9 -9.15 29.60 -14.01
N PHE A 10 -10.23 29.68 -13.24
CA PHE A 10 -10.44 28.81 -12.07
C PHE A 10 -10.73 27.35 -12.44
N VAL A 11 -11.44 27.11 -13.55
CA VAL A 11 -11.71 25.74 -14.05
C VAL A 11 -10.46 25.08 -14.61
N LEU A 12 -9.52 25.85 -15.18
CA LEU A 12 -8.20 25.35 -15.61
C LEU A 12 -7.24 25.06 -14.43
N GLY A 13 -7.37 25.77 -13.31
CA GLY A 13 -6.62 25.46 -12.08
C GLY A 13 -7.08 24.16 -11.42
N ILE A 14 -8.37 23.83 -11.49
CA ILE A 14 -8.93 22.56 -11.01
C ILE A 14 -8.47 21.37 -11.87
N ALA A 15 -8.09 21.60 -13.14
CA ALA A 15 -7.49 20.57 -14.00
C ALA A 15 -6.00 20.31 -13.70
N LEU A 16 -5.34 21.16 -12.90
CA LEU A 16 -3.92 21.05 -12.56
C LEU A 16 -3.65 20.55 -11.13
N CYS A 17 -4.68 20.46 -10.29
CA CYS A 17 -4.56 19.85 -8.96
C CYS A 17 -5.31 18.51 -8.97
N ASN A 18 -4.71 17.48 -8.38
CA ASN A 18 -5.20 16.09 -8.24
C ASN A 18 -4.64 15.05 -9.23
N VAL A 19 -3.39 15.18 -9.69
CA VAL A 19 -2.61 14.01 -10.12
C VAL A 19 -1.21 14.10 -9.51
N ASN A 20 -1.13 13.97 -8.19
CA ASN A 20 0.14 13.66 -7.55
C ASN A 20 0.23 12.14 -7.49
N ALA A 21 1.03 11.58 -8.39
CA ALA A 21 1.48 10.20 -8.30
C ALA A 21 2.69 10.15 -7.36
N LEU A 22 2.83 9.06 -6.61
CA LEU A 22 4.11 8.78 -5.95
C LEU A 22 5.22 8.93 -6.98
N THR A 23 6.28 9.65 -6.62
CA THR A 23 7.40 9.78 -7.54
C THR A 23 8.03 8.40 -7.78
N ARG A 24 8.60 8.18 -8.97
CA ARG A 24 9.27 6.92 -9.26
C ARG A 24 10.36 6.59 -8.24
N GLU A 25 11.05 7.61 -7.73
CA GLU A 25 12.08 7.46 -6.71
C GLU A 25 11.51 6.92 -5.37
N GLU A 26 10.36 7.44 -4.92
CA GLU A 26 9.70 6.96 -3.71
C GLU A 26 9.23 5.52 -3.88
N LEU A 27 8.64 5.20 -5.04
CA LEU A 27 8.21 3.84 -5.37
C LEU A 27 9.38 2.86 -5.43
N ASP A 28 10.49 3.24 -6.06
CA ASP A 28 11.69 2.41 -6.18
C ASP A 28 12.29 2.13 -4.80
N LYS A 29 12.31 3.13 -3.90
CA LYS A 29 12.78 2.95 -2.51
C LYS A 29 11.88 2.00 -1.73
N ILE A 30 10.55 2.16 -1.81
CA ILE A 30 9.60 1.26 -1.16
C ILE A 30 9.78 -0.16 -1.70
N GLN A 31 9.87 -0.31 -3.01
CA GLN A 31 10.05 -1.61 -3.65
C GLN A 31 11.36 -2.27 -3.24
N ALA A 32 12.47 -1.54 -3.24
CA ALA A 32 13.78 -2.06 -2.84
C ALA A 32 13.77 -2.56 -1.38
N SER A 33 13.16 -1.80 -0.46
CA SER A 33 13.02 -2.21 0.94
C SER A 33 12.18 -3.48 1.09
N MET A 34 11.07 -3.59 0.35
CA MET A 34 10.16 -4.73 0.45
C MET A 34 10.69 -5.99 -0.25
N LEU A 35 11.48 -5.86 -1.32
CA LEU A 35 12.01 -6.98 -2.09
C LEU A 35 12.84 -7.95 -1.25
N THR A 36 13.61 -7.45 -0.28
CA THR A 36 14.37 -8.31 0.64
C THR A 36 13.45 -9.21 1.45
N PHE A 37 12.41 -8.64 2.06
CA PHE A 37 11.45 -9.39 2.87
C PHE A 37 10.65 -10.39 2.02
N ILE A 38 10.24 -9.98 0.81
CA ILE A 38 9.55 -10.85 -0.13
C ILE A 38 10.41 -12.06 -0.48
N LYS A 39 11.69 -11.86 -0.82
CA LYS A 39 12.60 -12.98 -1.15
C LYS A 39 12.80 -13.94 0.03
N GLU A 40 13.00 -13.40 1.23
CA GLU A 40 13.15 -14.22 2.44
C GLU A 40 11.88 -15.03 2.74
N CYS A 41 10.70 -14.41 2.65
CA CYS A 41 9.43 -15.09 2.88
C CYS A 41 9.13 -16.11 1.77
N SER A 42 9.41 -15.79 0.52
CA SER A 42 9.15 -16.70 -0.60
C SER A 42 9.97 -17.98 -0.48
N LYS A 43 11.22 -17.88 -0.01
CA LYS A 43 12.05 -19.04 0.30
C LYS A 43 11.48 -19.87 1.46
N GLU A 44 10.93 -19.22 2.49
CA GLU A 44 10.34 -19.88 3.67
C GLU A 44 9.06 -20.65 3.32
N TYR A 45 8.24 -20.10 2.41
CA TYR A 45 6.95 -20.68 1.99
C TYR A 45 7.03 -21.46 0.67
N GLY A 46 8.22 -21.58 0.06
CA GLY A 46 8.44 -22.35 -1.16
C GLY A 46 7.83 -21.73 -2.43
N VAL A 47 7.62 -20.41 -2.45
CA VAL A 47 7.09 -19.68 -3.61
C VAL A 47 8.21 -19.38 -4.60
N SER A 48 7.98 -19.67 -5.87
CA SER A 48 8.94 -19.44 -6.94
C SER A 48 9.01 -17.97 -7.39
N ASP A 49 10.13 -17.57 -7.98
CA ASP A 49 10.29 -16.22 -8.55
C ASP A 49 9.27 -15.95 -9.67
N ASP A 50 8.85 -16.97 -10.42
CA ASP A 50 7.86 -16.85 -11.49
C ASP A 50 6.46 -16.55 -10.93
N GLU A 51 6.08 -17.16 -9.80
CA GLU A 51 4.84 -16.85 -9.10
C GLU A 51 4.82 -15.42 -8.56
N LEU A 52 5.92 -14.97 -7.95
CA LEU A 52 6.06 -13.59 -7.50
C LEU A 52 5.97 -12.59 -8.65
N LYS A 53 6.57 -12.92 -9.80
CA LYS A 53 6.50 -12.10 -11.00
C LYS A 53 5.07 -12.02 -11.54
N ALA A 54 4.36 -13.15 -11.60
CA ALA A 54 2.95 -13.18 -12.02
C ALA A 54 2.04 -12.34 -11.10
N VAL A 55 2.27 -12.37 -9.79
CA VAL A 55 1.56 -11.53 -8.81
C VAL A 55 1.87 -10.05 -9.04
N LYS A 56 3.14 -9.70 -9.27
CA LYS A 56 3.56 -8.32 -9.56
C LYS A 56 2.92 -7.78 -10.83
N GLU A 57 2.93 -8.57 -11.90
CA GLU A 57 2.41 -8.18 -13.22
C GLU A 57 0.88 -8.08 -13.23
N SER A 58 0.19 -9.04 -12.61
CA SER A 58 -1.28 -9.01 -12.52
C SER A 58 -1.79 -7.99 -11.51
N GLY A 59 -0.98 -7.66 -10.49
CA GLY A 59 -1.44 -6.94 -9.29
C GLY A 59 -2.48 -7.72 -8.49
N ASN A 60 -2.74 -8.98 -8.83
CA ASN A 60 -3.76 -9.81 -8.19
C ASN A 60 -3.11 -10.69 -7.12
N ILE A 61 -3.59 -10.53 -5.89
CA ILE A 61 -3.13 -11.30 -4.73
C ILE A 61 -4.15 -12.34 -4.25
N GLU A 62 -5.26 -12.56 -4.96
CA GLU A 62 -6.29 -13.53 -4.56
C GLU A 62 -5.74 -14.96 -4.49
N GLY A 63 -4.72 -15.29 -5.29
CA GLY A 63 -4.01 -16.58 -5.27
C GLY A 63 -2.75 -16.63 -4.41
N VAL A 64 -2.37 -15.53 -3.75
CA VAL A 64 -1.18 -15.51 -2.89
C VAL A 64 -1.50 -16.16 -1.55
N GLU A 65 -0.58 -17.02 -1.10
CA GLU A 65 -0.66 -17.68 0.20
C GLU A 65 -0.70 -16.62 1.32
N PRO A 66 -1.75 -16.60 2.17
CA PRO A 66 -1.93 -15.56 3.18
C PRO A 66 -0.75 -15.41 4.16
N CYS A 67 -0.12 -16.50 4.57
CA CYS A 67 1.02 -16.46 5.48
C CYS A 67 2.31 -15.91 4.86
N LEU A 68 2.47 -15.96 3.53
CA LEU A 68 3.52 -15.23 2.82
C LEU A 68 3.36 -13.72 3.04
N ILE A 69 2.13 -13.20 2.91
CA ILE A 69 1.84 -11.78 3.15
C ILE A 69 2.08 -11.44 4.62
N GLY A 70 1.60 -12.29 5.54
CA GLY A 70 1.85 -12.14 6.98
C GLY A 70 3.33 -12.13 7.34
N CYS A 71 4.12 -13.01 6.73
CA CYS A 71 5.56 -13.05 6.89
C CYS A 71 6.23 -11.73 6.46
N VAL A 72 5.84 -11.19 5.31
CA VAL A 72 6.37 -9.93 4.80
C VAL A 72 5.99 -8.78 5.74
N PHE A 73 4.73 -8.73 6.19
CA PHE A 73 4.23 -7.72 7.12
C PHE A 73 4.98 -7.77 8.46
N ARG A 74 5.26 -8.98 8.96
CA ARG A 74 6.05 -9.16 10.19
C ARG A 74 7.47 -8.64 10.03
N ARG A 75 8.15 -9.00 8.93
CA ARG A 75 9.53 -8.54 8.65
C ARG A 75 9.61 -7.04 8.42
N ALA A 76 8.59 -6.45 7.79
CA ALA A 76 8.48 -5.01 7.61
C ALA A 76 8.08 -4.25 8.89
N GLY A 77 7.66 -4.96 9.95
CA GLY A 77 7.24 -4.37 11.22
C GLY A 77 5.82 -3.79 11.20
N PHE A 78 4.98 -4.22 10.25
CA PHE A 78 3.60 -3.76 10.08
C PHE A 78 2.61 -4.46 11.00
N ILE A 79 2.98 -5.64 11.51
CA ILE A 79 2.20 -6.40 12.49
C ILE A 79 3.06 -6.74 13.72
N ASP A 80 2.43 -6.95 14.87
CA ASP A 80 3.09 -7.51 16.06
C ASP A 80 3.10 -9.05 16.04
N GLY A 81 3.59 -9.65 17.14
CA GLY A 81 3.68 -11.10 17.28
C GLY A 81 2.32 -11.82 17.29
N ASP A 82 1.24 -11.10 17.60
CA ASP A 82 -0.13 -11.63 17.62
C ASP A 82 -0.86 -11.39 16.28
N GLY A 83 -0.16 -10.87 15.28
CA GLY A 83 -0.72 -10.58 13.97
C GLY A 83 -1.59 -9.33 13.92
N LYS A 84 -1.52 -8.46 14.94
CA LYS A 84 -2.27 -7.21 14.96
C LYS A 84 -1.56 -6.17 14.11
N PHE A 85 -2.31 -5.50 13.23
CA PHE A 85 -1.79 -4.41 12.41
C PHE A 85 -1.41 -3.20 13.27
N LEU A 86 -0.20 -2.69 13.05
CA LEU A 86 0.41 -1.59 13.79
C LEU A 86 0.28 -0.29 12.99
N THR A 87 -0.96 0.19 12.86
CA THR A 87 -1.31 1.36 12.01
C THR A 87 -0.38 2.54 12.22
N GLU A 88 -0.15 2.94 13.48
CA GLU A 88 0.72 4.09 13.79
C GLU A 88 2.18 3.88 13.36
N LYS A 89 2.70 2.65 13.47
CA LYS A 89 4.05 2.34 12.98
C LYS A 89 4.11 2.41 11.45
N VAL A 90 3.06 1.93 10.77
CA VAL A 90 2.98 1.96 9.31
C VAL A 90 2.93 3.39 8.80
N LYS A 91 2.15 4.27 9.46
CA LYS A 91 2.13 5.71 9.19
C LYS A 91 3.46 6.40 9.48
N GLU A 92 4.16 6.02 10.55
CA GLU A 92 5.50 6.54 10.83
C GLU A 92 6.51 6.13 9.75
N LEU A 93 6.44 4.87 9.30
CA LEU A 93 7.29 4.35 8.25
C LEU A 93 6.98 5.00 6.89
N SER A 94 5.71 5.25 6.56
CA SER A 94 5.33 5.89 5.30
C SER A 94 5.97 7.26 5.14
N LYS A 95 6.11 8.05 6.21
CA LYS A 95 6.78 9.37 6.21
C LYS A 95 8.25 9.32 5.84
N LYS A 96 8.90 8.15 5.92
CA LYS A 96 10.29 7.97 5.45
C LYS A 96 10.38 7.86 3.93
N TYR A 97 9.29 7.44 3.30
CA TYR A 97 9.21 7.20 1.86
C TYR A 97 8.39 8.24 1.12
N LEU A 98 7.38 8.83 1.76
CA LEU A 98 6.50 9.85 1.19
C LEU A 98 7.02 11.23 1.57
N SER A 99 7.45 12.01 0.59
CA SER A 99 7.98 13.36 0.80
C SER A 99 6.91 14.45 0.84
N ASN A 100 5.73 14.17 0.25
CA ASN A 100 4.62 15.10 0.15
C ASN A 100 3.61 14.92 1.30
N GLU A 101 3.22 16.02 1.95
CA GLU A 101 2.26 16.03 3.07
C GLU A 101 0.85 15.56 2.66
N GLU A 102 0.39 15.88 1.45
CA GLU A 102 -0.89 15.42 0.92
C GLU A 102 -0.91 13.90 0.76
N ASP A 103 0.17 13.32 0.24
CA ASP A 103 0.29 11.86 0.05
C ASP A 103 0.43 11.14 1.39
N GLN A 104 1.14 11.75 2.36
CA GLN A 104 1.17 11.27 3.74
C GLN A 104 -0.25 11.25 4.36
N ASN A 105 -1.01 12.34 4.23
CA ASN A 105 -2.37 12.43 4.79
C ASN A 105 -3.35 11.44 4.13
N LYS A 106 -3.24 11.24 2.81
CA LYS A 106 -4.01 10.22 2.08
C LYS A 106 -3.65 8.83 2.55
N PHE A 107 -2.35 8.52 2.65
CA PHE A 107 -1.89 7.23 3.15
C PHE A 107 -2.36 6.97 4.58
N ASP A 108 -2.28 7.96 5.46
CA ASP A 108 -2.73 7.85 6.85
C ASP A 108 -4.23 7.54 6.92
N SER A 109 -5.05 8.21 6.09
CA SER A 109 -6.49 7.95 6.00
C SER A 109 -6.80 6.54 5.49
N ILE A 110 -6.07 6.07 4.48
CA ILE A 110 -6.21 4.71 3.95
C ILE A 110 -5.79 3.67 4.99
N ALA A 111 -4.67 3.93 5.69
CA ALA A 111 -4.18 3.05 6.74
C ALA A 111 -5.18 2.91 7.88
N ASP A 112 -5.83 4.00 8.31
CA ASP A 112 -6.90 3.97 9.31
C ASP A 112 -8.13 3.20 8.83
N SER A 113 -8.55 3.44 7.58
CA SER A 113 -9.66 2.72 6.97
C SER A 113 -9.40 1.21 6.94
N CYS A 114 -8.23 0.81 6.44
CA CYS A 114 -7.86 -0.60 6.31
C CYS A 114 -7.56 -1.28 7.65
N ALA A 115 -7.09 -0.54 8.66
CA ALA A 115 -6.93 -1.07 10.01
C ALA A 115 -8.27 -1.35 10.71
N SER A 116 -9.33 -0.64 10.29
CA SER A 116 -10.68 -0.77 10.85
C SER A 116 -11.48 -1.91 10.22
N GLU A 117 -10.98 -2.52 9.13
CA GLU A 117 -11.55 -3.74 8.55
C GLU A 117 -11.24 -4.94 9.47
N ASP A 118 -12.05 -5.09 10.51
CA ASP A 118 -11.92 -6.17 11.50
C ASP A 118 -12.81 -7.34 11.09
N ALA A 119 -12.28 -8.23 10.26
CA ALA A 119 -12.89 -9.51 9.98
C ALA A 119 -12.29 -10.57 10.92
N ALA A 120 -13.14 -11.47 11.41
CA ALA A 120 -12.69 -12.59 12.24
C ALA A 120 -11.62 -13.38 11.46
N PRO A 121 -10.43 -13.62 12.05
CA PRO A 121 -9.38 -14.35 11.36
C PRO A 121 -9.81 -15.80 11.13
N GLU A 122 -9.70 -16.26 9.89
CA GLU A 122 -9.75 -17.69 9.58
C GLU A 122 -8.33 -18.25 9.67
N GLY A 123 -8.08 -19.18 10.60
CA GLY A 123 -6.76 -19.76 10.81
C GLY A 123 -5.81 -18.84 11.59
N ASP A 124 -4.54 -18.77 11.19
CA ASP A 124 -3.54 -17.92 11.85
C ASP A 124 -3.87 -16.43 11.64
N PRO A 125 -4.09 -15.66 12.72
CA PRO A 125 -4.50 -14.27 12.61
C PRO A 125 -3.49 -13.36 11.89
N ALA A 126 -2.19 -13.64 11.98
CA ALA A 126 -1.17 -12.89 11.26
C ALA A 126 -1.29 -13.08 9.76
N CYS A 127 -1.66 -14.28 9.31
CA CYS A 127 -1.83 -14.59 7.90
C CYS A 127 -3.11 -13.98 7.33
N SER A 128 -4.25 -14.23 7.99
CA SER A 128 -5.56 -13.79 7.49
C SER A 128 -5.69 -12.26 7.51
N ARG A 129 -5.29 -11.60 8.61
CA ARG A 129 -5.39 -10.13 8.74
C ARG A 129 -4.44 -9.42 7.80
N SER A 130 -3.21 -9.92 7.62
CA SER A 130 -2.26 -9.30 6.68
C SER A 130 -2.75 -9.37 5.24
N LYS A 131 -3.35 -10.50 4.84
CA LYS A 131 -4.00 -10.61 3.53
C LYS A 131 -5.14 -9.59 3.38
N GLN A 132 -6.01 -9.47 4.37
CA GLN A 132 -7.14 -8.53 4.36
C GLN A 132 -6.68 -7.08 4.27
N VAL A 133 -5.75 -6.67 5.14
CA VAL A 133 -5.18 -5.33 5.12
C VAL A 133 -4.53 -5.05 3.76
N PHE A 134 -3.75 -6.00 3.21
CA PHE A 134 -3.16 -5.84 1.88
C PHE A 134 -4.23 -5.71 0.78
N GLN A 135 -5.30 -6.51 0.82
CA GLN A 135 -6.43 -6.39 -0.11
C GLN A 135 -7.10 -5.02 -0.02
N CYS A 136 -7.28 -4.48 1.19
CA CYS A 136 -7.80 -3.14 1.38
C CYS A 136 -6.88 -2.09 0.74
N PHE A 137 -5.57 -2.11 1.04
CA PHE A 137 -4.61 -1.22 0.39
C PHE A 137 -4.61 -1.35 -1.14
N ALA A 138 -4.77 -2.56 -1.67
CA ALA A 138 -4.83 -2.80 -3.12
C ALA A 138 -6.06 -2.15 -3.77
N LYS A 139 -7.22 -2.09 -3.09
CA LYS A 139 -8.41 -1.34 -3.56
C LYS A 139 -8.11 0.17 -3.67
N HIS A 140 -7.30 0.70 -2.76
CA HIS A 140 -6.88 2.10 -2.73
C HIS A 140 -5.62 2.39 -3.58
N ARG A 141 -5.08 1.42 -4.32
CA ARG A 141 -3.86 1.60 -5.14
C ARG A 141 -3.99 2.75 -6.14
N GLY A 142 -5.19 2.95 -6.69
CA GLY A 142 -5.49 4.06 -7.60
C GLY A 142 -5.54 5.43 -6.90
N GLU A 143 -5.88 5.46 -5.61
CA GLU A 143 -5.92 6.70 -4.81
C GLU A 143 -4.54 7.15 -4.36
N LEU A 144 -3.63 6.18 -4.15
CA LEU A 144 -2.20 6.41 -3.95
C LEU A 144 -1.44 6.61 -5.27
N ASN A 145 -2.12 6.54 -6.42
CA ASN A 145 -1.54 6.67 -7.77
C ASN A 145 -0.23 5.87 -7.96
N ILE A 146 -0.15 4.66 -7.37
CA ILE A 146 0.98 3.73 -7.54
C ILE A 146 0.90 3.10 -8.94
N THR A 147 1.27 3.88 -9.95
CA THR A 147 1.38 3.44 -11.34
C THR A 147 2.70 2.69 -11.51
N SER A 148 2.60 1.38 -11.81
CA SER A 148 3.73 0.62 -12.36
C SER A 148 4.01 1.06 -13.78
#